data_AF-A0A961V8W1-F1
#
_entry.id   AF-A0A961V8W1-F1
#
_cell.length_a   1.000
_cell.length_b   1.000
_cell.length_c   1.000
_cell.angle_alpha   90.00
_cell.angle_beta   90.00
_cell.angle_gamma   90.00
#
_symmetry.space_group_name_H-M   'P 1'
#
loop_
_entity.id
_entity.type
_entity.pdbx_description
1 polymer ?
#
loop_
_entity_poly.entity_id
_entity_poly.type
_entity_poly.pdbx_seq_one_letter_code
_entity_poly.pdbx_strand_id
1 'polypeptide(L)'
;DFAMDTAKRKADLALFADNVELCDITESLVFSDPYFAAEMNRHTAPQLDALVAELRADRTLKVEAQRLKHLFAAKAETLVHGDLHTGSAMVTADDLRVIDPEFAFYAPMAFDVGMMLANFWMSYFSQAGHEANGRRDAMRAYLLKTIDDIWTIFRDEFAHLWRTERTGILYQSSLFEDQGDPLGAEEALDCVLHEIWVDMLGFAGIEMHRRILGLAHNADFEDIEDPDLRARCEAKALKLGRHLAVNRARIASMREVNTLAERLETGAVA
;
A
#
# COMPACT_ATOMS: atom_id res chain seq x y z
N ASP A 1 -16.56 -11.73 -8.42
CA ASP A 1 -16.61 -11.80 -6.95
C ASP A 1 -16.34 -13.23 -6.51
N PHE A 2 -15.64 -13.42 -5.40
CA PHE A 2 -15.32 -14.73 -4.84
C PHE A 2 -16.43 -15.32 -3.96
N ALA A 3 -17.36 -14.50 -3.47
CA ALA A 3 -18.44 -14.93 -2.56
C ALA A 3 -19.86 -14.58 -3.07
N MET A 4 -20.00 -13.53 -3.89
CA MET A 4 -21.30 -13.05 -4.36
C MET A 4 -21.69 -13.62 -5.73
N ASP A 5 -23.00 -13.83 -5.90
CA ASP A 5 -23.62 -14.04 -7.21
C ASP A 5 -23.59 -12.75 -8.07
N THR A 6 -23.82 -12.88 -9.38
CA THR A 6 -23.73 -11.75 -10.31
C THR A 6 -24.68 -10.61 -9.96
N ALA A 7 -25.93 -10.91 -9.60
CA ALA A 7 -26.94 -9.88 -9.38
C ALA A 7 -26.60 -9.04 -8.14
N LYS A 8 -26.26 -9.69 -7.04
CA LYS A 8 -25.83 -9.02 -5.81
C LYS A 8 -24.54 -8.24 -6.04
N ARG A 9 -23.53 -8.85 -6.68
CA ARG A 9 -22.26 -8.16 -6.96
C ARG A 9 -22.45 -6.89 -7.78
N LYS A 10 -23.32 -6.92 -8.81
CA LYS A 10 -23.61 -5.77 -9.66
C LYS A 10 -24.43 -4.70 -8.95
N ALA A 11 -25.38 -5.10 -8.11
CA ALA A 11 -26.12 -4.16 -7.28
C ALA A 11 -25.21 -3.44 -6.29
N ASP A 12 -24.30 -4.18 -5.63
CA ASP A 12 -23.37 -3.61 -4.66
C ASP A 12 -22.32 -2.72 -5.33
N LEU A 13 -21.83 -3.09 -6.52
CA LEU A 13 -21.00 -2.20 -7.34
C LEU A 13 -21.69 -0.86 -7.61
N ALA A 14 -22.95 -0.91 -8.02
CA ALA A 14 -23.72 0.28 -8.38
C ALA A 14 -23.98 1.17 -7.16
N LEU A 15 -24.18 0.57 -5.98
CA LEU A 15 -24.37 1.30 -4.72
C LEU A 15 -23.15 2.15 -4.36
N PHE A 16 -21.95 1.57 -4.44
CA PHE A 16 -20.71 2.24 -4.04
C PHE A 16 -20.05 3.06 -5.16
N ALA A 17 -20.53 2.96 -6.40
CA ALA A 17 -20.03 3.77 -7.51
C ALA A 17 -20.32 5.27 -7.36
N ASP A 18 -21.27 5.66 -6.50
CA ASP A 18 -21.65 7.05 -6.25
C ASP A 18 -20.65 7.81 -5.36
N ASN A 19 -19.62 7.14 -4.82
CA ASN A 19 -18.56 7.76 -4.01
C ASN A 19 -17.56 8.59 -4.85
N VAL A 20 -18.07 9.34 -5.83
CA VAL A 20 -17.32 9.97 -6.92
C VAL A 20 -16.32 11.00 -6.39
N GLU A 21 -16.74 11.84 -5.44
CA GLU A 21 -15.91 12.94 -4.93
C GLU A 21 -14.69 12.42 -4.16
N LEU A 22 -14.87 11.39 -3.32
CA LEU A 22 -13.77 10.79 -2.57
C LEU A 22 -12.84 9.97 -3.48
N CYS A 23 -13.39 9.28 -4.49
CA CYS A 23 -12.58 8.65 -5.52
C CYS A 23 -11.72 9.67 -6.30
N ASP A 24 -12.29 10.81 -6.70
CA ASP A 24 -11.56 11.86 -7.42
C ASP A 24 -10.42 12.46 -6.58
N ILE A 25 -10.65 12.64 -5.27
CA ILE A 25 -9.61 13.05 -4.32
C ILE A 25 -8.44 12.05 -4.35
N THR A 26 -8.70 10.76 -4.21
CA THR A 26 -7.64 9.74 -4.24
C THR A 26 -6.96 9.69 -5.61
N GLU A 27 -7.72 9.67 -6.70
CA GLU A 27 -7.20 9.65 -8.07
C GLU A 27 -6.28 10.84 -8.40
N SER A 28 -6.58 12.01 -7.84
CA SER A 28 -5.80 13.23 -8.03
C SER A 28 -4.62 13.28 -7.07
N LEU A 29 -4.88 13.26 -5.76
CA LEU A 29 -3.89 13.53 -4.72
C LEU A 29 -2.91 12.37 -4.50
N VAL A 30 -3.33 11.13 -4.74
CA VAL A 30 -2.46 9.95 -4.55
C VAL A 30 -1.68 9.63 -5.81
N PHE A 31 -2.36 9.62 -6.97
CA PHE A 31 -1.78 9.07 -8.20
C PHE A 31 -1.29 10.11 -9.21
N SER A 32 -1.61 11.40 -9.03
CA SER A 32 -1.29 12.44 -10.02
C SER A 32 -0.39 13.52 -9.45
N ASP A 33 -0.85 14.21 -8.41
CA ASP A 33 -0.22 15.42 -7.88
C ASP A 33 1.25 15.25 -7.47
N PRO A 34 1.66 14.19 -6.75
CA PRO A 34 3.06 14.01 -6.33
C PRO A 34 4.07 14.04 -7.49
N TYR A 35 3.62 13.73 -8.71
CA TYR A 35 4.45 13.50 -9.89
C TYR A 35 4.61 14.72 -10.81
N PHE A 36 4.08 15.88 -10.42
CA PHE A 36 4.34 17.17 -11.07
C PHE A 36 4.32 18.32 -10.06
N ALA A 37 4.57 19.54 -10.51
CA ALA A 37 4.47 20.74 -9.66
C ALA A 37 3.00 21.14 -9.48
N ALA A 38 2.26 20.35 -8.71
CA ALA A 38 0.88 20.66 -8.33
C ALA A 38 0.83 21.76 -7.26
N GLU A 39 -0.26 22.54 -7.24
CA GLU A 39 -0.46 23.66 -6.31
C GLU A 39 -0.49 23.23 -4.84
N MET A 40 -1.11 22.08 -4.57
CA MET A 40 -1.31 21.56 -3.21
C MET A 40 -0.12 20.76 -2.67
N ASN A 41 0.91 20.52 -3.49
CA ASN A 41 2.08 19.78 -3.06
C ASN A 41 2.95 20.63 -2.13
N ARG A 42 3.40 20.00 -1.05
CA ARG A 42 4.48 20.52 -0.20
C ARG A 42 5.45 19.40 0.15
N HIS A 43 6.66 19.77 0.53
CA HIS A 43 7.70 18.86 1.01
C HIS A 43 8.67 19.63 1.90
N THR A 44 9.53 18.94 2.65
CA THR A 44 10.57 19.56 3.48
C THR A 44 11.59 20.29 2.60
N ALA A 45 11.41 21.60 2.46
CA ALA A 45 12.16 22.47 1.57
C ALA A 45 13.12 23.37 2.37
N PRO A 46 14.35 23.62 1.86
CA PRO A 46 14.87 23.20 0.54
C PRO A 46 15.49 21.79 0.51
N GLN A 47 15.50 21.07 1.63
CA GLN A 47 16.28 19.84 1.81
C GLN A 47 15.97 18.74 0.79
N LEU A 48 14.70 18.60 0.38
CA LEU A 48 14.26 17.58 -0.57
C LEU A 48 14.18 18.07 -2.03
N ASP A 49 14.41 19.36 -2.32
CA ASP A 49 14.16 19.95 -3.66
C ASP A 49 14.81 19.16 -4.80
N ALA A 50 16.07 18.76 -4.63
CA ALA A 50 16.81 18.01 -5.64
C ALA A 50 16.21 16.61 -5.89
N LEU A 51 15.86 15.89 -4.82
CA LEU A 51 15.25 14.57 -4.92
C LEU A 51 13.84 14.65 -5.51
N VAL A 52 13.06 15.66 -5.13
CA VAL A 52 11.72 15.91 -5.69
C VAL A 52 11.80 16.22 -7.17
N ALA A 53 12.77 17.04 -7.60
CA ALA A 53 13.00 17.30 -9.01
C ALA A 53 13.38 16.03 -9.79
N GLU A 54 14.22 15.15 -9.21
CA GLU A 54 14.57 13.86 -9.80
C GLU A 54 13.33 12.95 -9.95
N LEU A 55 12.55 12.76 -8.89
CA LEU A 55 11.34 11.93 -8.91
C LEU A 55 10.30 12.45 -9.91
N ARG A 56 10.11 13.77 -9.98
CA ARG A 56 9.24 14.42 -10.97
C ARG A 56 9.82 14.40 -12.39
N ALA A 57 11.09 14.07 -12.58
CA ALA A 57 11.68 13.82 -13.90
C ALA A 57 11.71 12.33 -14.28
N ASP A 58 11.53 11.41 -13.32
CA ASP A 58 11.54 9.96 -13.54
C ASP A 58 10.32 9.52 -14.37
N ARG A 59 10.54 9.32 -15.67
CA ARG A 59 9.51 8.87 -16.62
C ARG A 59 8.94 7.51 -16.26
N THR A 60 9.77 6.60 -15.77
CA THR A 60 9.33 5.24 -15.42
C THR A 60 8.41 5.29 -14.23
N LEU A 61 8.76 6.07 -13.20
CA LEU A 61 7.90 6.27 -12.04
C LEU A 61 6.53 6.83 -12.43
N LYS A 62 6.48 7.84 -13.31
CA LYS A 62 5.20 8.41 -13.79
C LYS A 62 4.35 7.39 -14.54
N VAL A 63 4.95 6.59 -15.40
CA VAL A 63 4.24 5.53 -16.14
C VAL A 63 3.66 4.52 -15.15
N GLU A 64 4.42 4.12 -14.13
CA GLU A 64 3.93 3.17 -13.13
C GLU A 64 2.84 3.78 -12.22
N ALA A 65 2.96 5.05 -11.83
CA ALA A 65 1.91 5.76 -11.11
C ALA A 65 0.59 5.79 -11.90
N GLN A 66 0.65 6.06 -13.21
CA GLN A 66 -0.55 6.06 -14.07
C GLN A 66 -1.09 4.65 -14.34
N ARG A 67 -0.24 3.62 -14.39
CA ARG A 67 -0.70 2.22 -14.44
C ARG A 67 -1.46 1.83 -13.17
N LEU A 68 -0.95 2.23 -12.00
CA LEU A 68 -1.62 1.99 -10.72
C LEU A 68 -2.92 2.81 -10.60
N LYS A 69 -2.95 4.05 -11.09
CA LYS A 69 -4.19 4.83 -11.22
C LYS A 69 -5.23 4.12 -12.08
N HIS A 70 -4.82 3.57 -13.22
CA HIS A 70 -5.72 2.82 -14.09
C HIS A 70 -6.27 1.58 -13.39
N LEU A 71 -5.43 0.83 -12.66
CA LEU A 71 -5.90 -0.30 -11.85
C LEU A 71 -6.92 0.15 -10.79
N PHE A 72 -6.62 1.22 -10.05
CA PHE A 72 -7.51 1.78 -9.05
C PHE A 72 -8.88 2.17 -9.64
N ALA A 73 -8.89 2.85 -10.78
CA ALA A 73 -10.12 3.34 -11.42
C ALA A 73 -10.94 2.25 -12.14
N ALA A 74 -10.31 1.16 -12.61
CA ALA A 74 -10.97 0.19 -13.50
C ALA A 74 -11.16 -1.21 -12.90
N LYS A 75 -10.30 -1.63 -11.97
CA LYS A 75 -10.28 -3.01 -11.45
C LYS A 75 -11.15 -3.11 -10.19
N ALA A 76 -12.46 -3.22 -10.39
CA ALA A 76 -13.44 -3.38 -9.33
C ALA A 76 -13.42 -4.82 -8.76
N GLU A 77 -12.48 -5.14 -7.85
CA GLU A 77 -12.33 -6.48 -7.27
C GLU A 77 -13.21 -6.70 -6.04
N THR A 78 -13.03 -5.86 -5.02
CA THR A 78 -13.70 -5.93 -3.71
C THR A 78 -14.12 -4.56 -3.24
N LEU A 79 -15.06 -4.50 -2.29
CA LEU A 79 -15.31 -3.29 -1.51
C LEU A 79 -14.11 -3.06 -0.59
N VAL A 80 -13.29 -2.06 -0.90
CA VAL A 80 -12.14 -1.66 -0.08
C VAL A 80 -12.56 -0.61 0.94
N HIS A 81 -11.76 -0.42 1.98
CA HIS A 81 -11.84 0.72 2.88
C HIS A 81 -11.49 2.03 2.17
N GLY A 82 -10.47 2.01 1.29
CA GLY A 82 -10.11 3.15 0.44
C GLY A 82 -9.22 4.22 1.08
N ASP A 83 -8.90 4.11 2.38
CA ASP A 83 -7.91 4.96 3.06
C ASP A 83 -7.35 4.25 4.31
N LEU A 84 -6.97 2.98 4.16
CA LEU A 84 -6.55 2.13 5.28
C LEU A 84 -5.10 2.39 5.70
N HIS A 85 -4.86 3.53 6.35
CA HIS A 85 -3.59 3.87 6.97
C HIS A 85 -3.61 3.64 8.49
N THR A 86 -2.46 3.81 9.16
CA THR A 86 -2.34 3.60 10.62
C THR A 86 -3.22 4.55 11.44
N GLY A 87 -3.52 5.75 10.94
CA GLY A 87 -4.51 6.65 11.54
C GLY A 87 -5.97 6.16 11.49
N SER A 88 -6.28 5.19 10.62
CA SER A 88 -7.62 4.59 10.45
C SER A 88 -7.76 3.30 11.27
N ALA A 89 -6.83 3.04 12.19
CA ALA A 89 -6.86 1.92 13.12
C ALA A 89 -6.66 2.42 14.56
N MET A 90 -7.62 2.12 15.43
CA MET A 90 -7.51 2.36 16.87
C MET A 90 -7.11 1.06 17.57
N VAL A 91 -6.12 1.15 18.46
CA VAL A 91 -5.55 -0.03 19.12
C VAL A 91 -5.45 0.14 20.63
N THR A 92 -5.70 -0.94 21.35
CA THR A 92 -5.24 -1.16 22.72
C THR A 92 -4.20 -2.29 22.72
N ALA A 93 -3.81 -2.78 23.90
CA ALA A 93 -2.92 -3.95 23.97
C ALA A 93 -3.59 -5.25 23.47
N ASP A 94 -4.92 -5.29 23.44
CA ASP A 94 -5.73 -6.50 23.25
C ASP A 94 -6.92 -6.32 22.30
N ASP A 95 -7.13 -5.12 21.73
CA ASP A 95 -8.19 -4.83 20.77
C ASP A 95 -7.67 -3.97 19.61
N LEU A 96 -8.25 -4.17 18.43
CA LEU A 96 -7.98 -3.39 17.22
C LEU A 96 -9.30 -3.13 16.50
N ARG A 97 -9.56 -1.87 16.19
CA ARG A 97 -10.75 -1.43 15.46
C ARG A 97 -10.33 -0.58 14.27
N VAL A 98 -10.71 -1.03 13.08
CA VAL A 98 -10.61 -0.21 11.86
C VAL A 98 -11.80 0.74 11.84
N ILE A 99 -11.55 2.00 11.51
CA ILE A 99 -12.52 3.09 11.51
C ILE A 99 -12.43 3.89 10.22
N ASP A 100 -13.44 4.72 9.95
CA ASP A 100 -13.42 5.72 8.88
C ASP A 100 -13.36 5.19 7.42
N PRO A 101 -14.20 4.21 7.02
CA PRO A 101 -14.23 3.71 5.66
C PRO A 101 -15.02 4.66 4.72
N GLU A 102 -14.86 5.98 4.86
CA GLU A 102 -15.61 6.94 4.04
C GLU A 102 -15.21 6.86 2.55
N PHE A 103 -13.95 6.52 2.26
CA PHE A 103 -13.44 6.29 0.91
C PHE A 103 -13.83 4.93 0.31
N ALA A 104 -14.73 4.19 0.95
CA ALA A 104 -15.07 2.84 0.51
C ALA A 104 -15.71 2.84 -0.89
N PHE A 105 -15.14 2.03 -1.78
CA PHE A 105 -15.68 1.75 -3.11
C PHE A 105 -15.12 0.42 -3.63
N TYR A 106 -15.53 0.00 -4.83
CA TYR A 106 -15.01 -1.22 -5.42
C TYR A 106 -13.71 -1.00 -6.19
N ALA A 107 -12.61 -1.53 -5.65
CA ALA A 107 -11.25 -1.31 -6.14
C ALA A 107 -10.39 -2.59 -6.03
N PRO A 108 -9.10 -2.54 -6.41
CA PRO A 108 -8.16 -3.62 -6.15
C PRO A 108 -8.03 -3.94 -4.66
N MET A 109 -8.10 -5.21 -4.27
CA MET A 109 -7.91 -5.64 -2.86
C MET A 109 -6.55 -5.21 -2.32
N ALA A 110 -5.55 -5.22 -3.21
CA ALA A 110 -4.18 -4.88 -2.92
C ALA A 110 -3.99 -3.41 -2.50
N PHE A 111 -4.95 -2.53 -2.77
CA PHE A 111 -4.87 -1.11 -2.43
C PHE A 111 -4.79 -0.90 -0.91
N ASP A 112 -5.76 -1.43 -0.16
CA ASP A 112 -5.79 -1.31 1.31
C ASP A 112 -4.58 -1.94 1.97
N VAL A 113 -4.15 -3.13 1.50
CA VAL A 113 -2.96 -3.82 2.03
C VAL A 113 -1.71 -2.97 1.77
N GLY A 114 -1.58 -2.41 0.57
CA GLY A 114 -0.48 -1.53 0.20
C GLY A 114 -0.43 -0.26 1.06
N MET A 115 -1.59 0.38 1.28
CA MET A 115 -1.69 1.58 2.13
C MET A 115 -1.26 1.29 3.57
N MET A 116 -1.73 0.19 4.15
CA MET A 116 -1.39 -0.18 5.52
C MET A 116 0.12 -0.41 5.65
N LEU A 117 0.71 -1.25 4.78
CA LEU A 117 2.13 -1.57 4.86
C LEU A 117 3.04 -0.36 4.58
N ALA A 118 2.65 0.53 3.66
CA ALA A 118 3.36 1.79 3.41
C ALA A 118 3.51 2.63 4.68
N ASN A 119 2.44 2.73 5.48
CA ASN A 119 2.48 3.50 6.72
C ASN A 119 3.40 2.87 7.77
N PHE A 120 3.52 1.54 7.83
CA PHE A 120 4.53 0.88 8.67
C PHE A 120 5.97 1.12 8.18
N TRP A 121 6.24 1.10 6.87
CA TRP A 121 7.57 1.45 6.34
C TRP A 121 7.91 2.93 6.57
N MET A 122 6.95 3.84 6.44
CA MET A 122 7.18 5.26 6.77
C MET A 122 7.47 5.45 8.26
N SER A 123 6.70 4.78 9.12
CA SER A 123 6.98 4.74 10.56
C SER A 123 8.37 4.15 10.86
N TYR A 124 8.80 3.11 10.13
CA TYR A 124 10.15 2.55 10.26
C TYR A 124 11.25 3.59 9.96
N PHE A 125 11.13 4.31 8.84
CA PHE A 125 12.12 5.33 8.46
C PHE A 125 12.07 6.58 9.34
N SER A 126 10.93 6.90 9.94
CA SER A 126 10.80 8.03 10.85
C SER A 126 11.49 7.80 12.20
N GLN A 127 11.74 6.54 12.60
CA GLN A 127 12.25 6.23 13.95
C GLN A 127 13.57 6.94 14.28
N ALA A 128 14.44 7.18 13.29
CA ALA A 128 15.69 7.93 13.49
C ALA A 128 15.44 9.38 13.92
N GLY A 129 14.32 9.97 13.50
CA GLY A 129 13.85 11.29 13.91
C GLY A 129 13.36 11.37 15.35
N HIS A 130 13.05 10.22 15.96
CA HIS A 130 12.39 10.12 17.27
C HIS A 130 13.30 9.58 18.38
N GLU A 131 14.63 9.58 18.18
CA GLU A 131 15.61 9.00 19.11
C GLU A 131 16.03 9.92 20.28
N ALA A 132 15.39 11.08 20.45
CA ALA A 132 15.68 12.01 21.55
C ALA A 132 15.59 11.34 22.94
N ASN A 133 14.73 10.34 23.09
CA ASN A 133 14.53 9.57 24.33
C ASN A 133 15.23 8.19 24.32
N GLY A 134 16.17 7.95 23.40
CA GLY A 134 16.95 6.72 23.32
C GLY A 134 16.86 6.01 21.97
N ARG A 135 17.70 4.99 21.82
CA ARG A 135 17.80 4.17 20.60
C ARG A 135 16.47 3.48 20.31
N ARG A 136 16.06 3.46 19.04
CA ARG A 136 14.80 2.84 18.60
C ARG A 136 14.97 1.58 17.78
N ASP A 137 16.08 0.86 17.95
CA ASP A 137 16.36 -0.39 17.21
C ASP A 137 15.29 -1.45 17.43
N ALA A 138 14.83 -1.62 18.68
CA ALA A 138 13.78 -2.59 19.01
C ALA A 138 12.45 -2.23 18.34
N MET A 139 12.13 -0.93 18.23
CA MET A 139 10.94 -0.46 17.51
C MET A 139 11.08 -0.67 16.01
N ARG A 140 12.24 -0.36 15.42
CA ARG A 140 12.52 -0.66 14.00
C ARG A 140 12.38 -2.14 13.68
N ALA A 141 12.93 -3.01 14.53
CA ALA A 141 12.80 -4.47 14.37
C ALA A 141 11.34 -4.93 14.52
N TYR A 142 10.60 -4.36 15.47
CA TYR A 142 9.17 -4.61 15.63
C TYR A 142 8.39 -4.22 14.37
N LEU A 143 8.59 -3.02 13.82
CA LEU A 143 7.88 -2.53 12.64
C LEU A 143 8.13 -3.43 11.42
N LEU A 144 9.38 -3.83 11.15
CA LEU A 144 9.68 -4.75 10.04
C LEU A 144 9.07 -6.14 10.24
N LYS A 145 9.05 -6.64 11.49
CA LYS A 145 8.38 -7.89 11.82
C LYS A 145 6.87 -7.77 11.62
N THR A 146 6.25 -6.67 12.05
CA THR A 146 4.81 -6.44 11.87
C THR A 146 4.42 -6.41 10.40
N ILE A 147 5.24 -5.83 9.53
CA ILE A 147 5.03 -5.85 8.08
C ILE A 147 5.02 -7.29 7.53
N ASP A 148 5.97 -8.12 7.97
CA ASP A 148 6.05 -9.54 7.58
C ASP A 148 4.87 -10.35 8.11
N ASP A 149 4.48 -10.12 9.37
CA ASP A 149 3.35 -10.76 10.02
C ASP A 149 2.02 -10.40 9.30
N ILE A 150 1.78 -9.12 9.00
CA ILE A 150 0.57 -8.65 8.31
C ILE A 150 0.42 -9.36 6.97
N TRP A 151 1.47 -9.38 6.16
CA TRP A 151 1.42 -10.02 4.84
C TRP A 151 1.27 -11.53 4.93
N THR A 152 1.99 -12.18 5.85
CA THR A 152 1.90 -13.63 6.05
C THR A 152 0.50 -14.03 6.48
N ILE A 153 -0.05 -13.37 7.50
CA ILE A 153 -1.40 -13.65 8.01
C ILE A 153 -2.46 -13.35 6.94
N PHE A 154 -2.33 -12.24 6.20
CA PHE A 154 -3.24 -11.93 5.09
C PHE A 154 -3.27 -13.06 4.05
N ARG A 155 -2.09 -13.55 3.63
CA ARG A 155 -2.01 -14.66 2.66
C ARG A 155 -2.63 -15.94 3.19
N ASP A 156 -2.31 -16.30 4.44
CA ASP A 156 -2.80 -17.52 5.05
C ASP A 156 -4.32 -17.49 5.22
N GLU A 157 -4.88 -16.37 5.69
CA GLU A 157 -6.32 -16.19 5.84
C GLU A 157 -7.02 -16.14 4.49
N PHE A 158 -6.47 -15.42 3.50
CA PHE A 158 -7.03 -15.39 2.14
C PHE A 158 -7.06 -16.79 1.52
N ALA A 159 -5.97 -17.55 1.67
CA ALA A 159 -5.90 -18.93 1.21
C ALA A 159 -6.85 -19.86 1.97
N HIS A 160 -7.09 -19.61 3.26
CA HIS A 160 -8.09 -20.33 4.03
C HIS A 160 -9.49 -20.09 3.45
N LEU A 161 -9.90 -18.83 3.33
CA LEU A 161 -11.22 -18.43 2.80
C LEU A 161 -11.41 -18.87 1.35
N TRP A 162 -10.35 -18.88 0.54
CA TRP A 162 -10.40 -19.43 -0.82
C TRP A 162 -10.81 -20.91 -0.86
N ARG A 163 -10.33 -21.70 0.11
CA ARG A 163 -10.60 -23.13 0.20
C ARG A 163 -11.94 -23.45 0.88
N THR A 164 -12.42 -22.57 1.75
CA THR A 164 -13.59 -22.84 2.59
C THR A 164 -14.85 -22.06 2.20
N GLU A 165 -14.71 -20.86 1.60
CA GLU A 165 -15.82 -19.91 1.43
C GLU A 165 -15.97 -19.38 -0.02
N ARG A 166 -15.11 -19.81 -0.95
CA ARG A 166 -15.21 -19.45 -2.39
C ARG A 166 -16.46 -20.06 -3.04
N THR A 167 -17.54 -19.27 -3.06
CA THR A 167 -18.88 -19.69 -3.50
C THR A 167 -19.49 -18.75 -4.56
N GLY A 168 -18.75 -17.70 -4.93
CA GLY A 168 -19.18 -16.69 -5.89
C GLY A 168 -18.99 -17.07 -7.36
N ILE A 169 -19.03 -16.06 -8.21
CA ILE A 169 -19.02 -16.22 -9.68
C ILE A 169 -17.63 -16.43 -10.30
N LEU A 170 -16.55 -16.17 -9.55
CA LEU A 170 -15.17 -16.33 -10.04
C LEU A 170 -14.54 -17.59 -9.45
N TYR A 171 -13.68 -18.23 -10.24
CA TYR A 171 -12.95 -19.44 -9.86
C TYR A 171 -13.89 -20.48 -9.25
N GLN A 172 -14.89 -20.93 -10.01
CA GLN A 172 -15.96 -21.78 -9.49
C GLN A 172 -15.46 -23.20 -9.20
N SER A 173 -15.98 -23.84 -8.15
CA SER A 173 -15.65 -25.24 -7.82
C SER A 173 -15.98 -26.22 -8.95
N SER A 174 -16.98 -25.88 -9.77
CA SER A 174 -17.39 -26.65 -10.94
C SER A 174 -16.29 -26.78 -12.00
N LEU A 175 -15.28 -25.91 -11.96
CA LEU A 175 -14.12 -25.98 -12.85
C LEU A 175 -12.92 -26.72 -12.25
N PHE A 176 -12.95 -27.03 -10.95
CA PHE A 176 -11.82 -27.59 -10.20
C PHE A 176 -12.26 -28.75 -9.30
N GLU A 177 -12.68 -28.47 -8.05
CA GLU A 177 -12.98 -29.49 -7.03
C GLU A 177 -14.03 -30.50 -7.49
N ASP A 178 -15.11 -30.04 -8.15
CA ASP A 178 -16.20 -30.92 -8.60
C ASP A 178 -15.77 -31.86 -9.74
N GLN A 179 -14.65 -31.54 -10.40
CA GLN A 179 -14.02 -32.38 -11.41
C GLN A 179 -12.88 -33.24 -10.84
N GLY A 180 -12.61 -33.16 -9.54
CA GLY A 180 -11.51 -33.86 -8.88
C GLY A 180 -10.13 -33.24 -9.16
N ASP A 181 -10.07 -31.95 -9.49
CA ASP A 181 -8.83 -31.21 -9.73
C ASP A 181 -8.57 -30.12 -8.66
N PRO A 182 -8.21 -30.51 -7.42
CA PRO A 182 -7.84 -29.54 -6.39
C PRO A 182 -6.52 -28.82 -6.71
N LEU A 183 -5.67 -29.38 -7.57
CA LEU A 183 -4.40 -28.75 -7.93
C LEU A 183 -4.64 -27.51 -8.81
N GLY A 184 -5.58 -27.57 -9.75
CA GLY A 184 -5.99 -26.41 -10.54
C GLY A 184 -6.54 -25.26 -9.68
N ALA A 185 -7.26 -25.57 -8.59
CA ALA A 185 -7.74 -24.56 -7.65
C ALA A 185 -6.60 -23.88 -6.86
N GLU A 186 -5.57 -24.63 -6.48
CA GLU A 186 -4.37 -24.08 -5.81
C GLU A 186 -3.51 -23.26 -6.77
N GLU A 187 -3.36 -23.70 -8.03
CA GLU A 187 -2.66 -22.92 -9.06
C GLU A 187 -3.35 -21.56 -9.30
N ALA A 188 -4.69 -21.56 -9.37
CA ALA A 188 -5.46 -20.33 -9.50
C ALA A 188 -5.30 -19.41 -8.27
N LEU A 189 -5.29 -19.96 -7.06
CA LEU A 189 -5.02 -19.20 -5.82
C LEU A 189 -3.64 -18.55 -5.86
N ASP A 190 -2.60 -19.30 -6.25
CA ASP A 190 -1.24 -18.79 -6.35
C ASP A 190 -1.13 -17.64 -7.35
N CYS A 191 -1.82 -17.72 -8.50
CA CYS A 191 -1.92 -16.61 -9.45
C CYS A 191 -2.55 -15.36 -8.82
N VAL A 192 -3.69 -15.52 -8.13
CA VAL A 192 -4.38 -14.40 -7.48
C VAL A 192 -3.52 -13.75 -6.39
N LEU A 193 -2.91 -14.56 -5.52
CA LEU A 193 -2.02 -14.05 -4.47
C LEU A 193 -0.78 -13.36 -5.04
N HIS A 194 -0.25 -13.84 -6.17
CA HIS A 194 0.86 -13.19 -6.85
C HIS A 194 0.46 -11.83 -7.44
N GLU A 195 -0.72 -11.73 -8.06
CA GLU A 195 -1.24 -10.44 -8.53
C GLU A 195 -1.44 -9.45 -7.39
N ILE A 196 -2.04 -9.89 -6.27
CA ILE A 196 -2.22 -9.06 -5.07
C ILE A 196 -0.86 -8.59 -4.55
N TRP A 197 0.13 -9.48 -4.45
CA TRP A 197 1.50 -9.13 -4.04
C TRP A 197 2.09 -8.01 -4.90
N VAL A 198 2.04 -8.18 -6.22
CA VAL A 198 2.63 -7.22 -7.16
C VAL A 198 1.91 -5.87 -7.05
N ASP A 199 0.58 -5.85 -7.11
CA ASP A 199 -0.21 -4.62 -7.03
C ASP A 199 -0.03 -3.91 -5.68
N MET A 200 0.03 -4.68 -4.57
CA MET A 200 0.21 -4.17 -3.20
C MET A 200 1.51 -3.40 -3.05
N LEU A 201 2.63 -3.94 -3.57
CA LEU A 201 3.91 -3.22 -3.55
C LEU A 201 3.83 -1.92 -4.35
N GLY A 202 3.09 -1.94 -5.47
CA GLY A 202 2.83 -0.75 -6.27
C GLY A 202 2.12 0.32 -5.46
N PHE A 203 0.95 0.00 -4.90
CA PHE A 203 0.17 0.94 -4.10
C PHE A 203 0.92 1.41 -2.86
N ALA A 204 1.68 0.54 -2.20
CA ALA A 204 2.54 0.94 -1.09
C ALA A 204 3.54 2.01 -1.52
N GLY A 205 4.19 1.84 -2.67
CA GLY A 205 5.14 2.83 -3.18
C GLY A 205 4.51 4.18 -3.50
N ILE A 206 3.30 4.19 -4.05
CA ILE A 206 2.53 5.41 -4.33
C ILE A 206 2.09 6.10 -3.04
N GLU A 207 1.61 5.35 -2.04
CA GLU A 207 1.22 5.88 -0.73
C GLU A 207 2.40 6.56 -0.03
N MET A 208 3.59 5.96 -0.09
CA MET A 208 4.81 6.59 0.47
C MET A 208 5.14 7.92 -0.22
N HIS A 209 4.93 8.04 -1.53
CA HIS A 209 5.15 9.29 -2.26
C HIS A 209 4.11 10.34 -1.92
N ARG A 210 2.81 10.00 -1.92
CA ARG A 210 1.75 10.98 -1.66
C ARG A 210 1.81 11.57 -0.26
N ARG A 211 2.22 10.79 0.75
CA ARG A 211 2.34 11.25 2.14
C ARG A 211 3.51 12.19 2.39
N ILE A 212 4.50 12.22 1.50
CA ILE A 212 5.70 13.05 1.65
C ILE A 212 5.67 14.25 0.69
N LEU A 213 5.05 14.09 -0.48
CA LEU A 213 5.08 15.09 -1.57
C LEU A 213 3.75 15.76 -1.85
N GLY A 214 2.65 15.22 -1.32
CA GLY A 214 1.28 15.67 -1.59
C GLY A 214 0.77 16.70 -0.57
N LEU A 215 -0.55 16.81 -0.48
CA LEU A 215 -1.23 17.70 0.46
C LEU A 215 -1.20 17.17 1.90
N ALA A 216 -1.57 15.89 2.05
CA ALA A 216 -1.82 15.26 3.34
C ALA A 216 -0.59 14.47 3.80
N HIS A 217 0.16 15.03 4.76
CA HIS A 217 1.32 14.39 5.36
C HIS A 217 0.92 13.45 6.52
N ASN A 218 1.89 12.75 7.11
CA ASN A 218 1.70 11.95 8.33
C ASN A 218 2.48 12.54 9.52
N ALA A 219 2.00 12.25 10.73
CA ALA A 219 2.63 12.70 11.96
C ALA A 219 4.02 12.06 12.18
N ASP A 220 4.24 10.85 11.67
CA ASP A 220 5.52 10.15 11.76
C ASP A 220 6.70 11.02 11.33
N PHE A 221 6.56 11.79 10.23
CA PHE A 221 7.57 12.74 9.79
C PHE A 221 7.35 14.16 10.30
N GLU A 222 6.10 14.64 10.34
CA GLU A 222 5.83 16.06 10.66
C GLU A 222 6.19 16.43 12.11
N ASP A 223 6.17 15.46 13.03
CA ASP A 223 6.56 15.67 14.43
C ASP A 223 8.10 15.71 14.62
N ILE A 224 8.90 15.45 13.58
CA ILE A 224 10.36 15.59 13.62
C ILE A 224 10.72 17.06 13.43
N GLU A 225 10.98 17.79 14.53
CA GLU A 225 11.20 19.25 14.50
C GLU A 225 12.37 19.71 13.60
N ASP A 226 13.49 18.97 13.60
CA ASP A 226 14.67 19.29 12.78
C ASP A 226 14.40 18.98 11.30
N PRO A 227 14.32 19.99 10.40
CA PRO A 227 14.03 19.77 8.99
C PRO A 227 15.11 18.97 8.26
N ASP A 228 16.38 19.06 8.69
CA ASP A 228 17.45 18.26 8.09
C ASP A 228 17.32 16.79 8.48
N LEU A 229 16.92 16.51 9.72
CA LEU A 229 16.65 15.15 10.18
C LEU A 229 15.38 14.56 9.53
N ARG A 230 14.32 15.36 9.44
CA ARG A 230 13.07 14.98 8.78
C ARG A 230 13.32 14.61 7.32
N ALA A 231 13.98 15.49 6.57
CA ALA A 231 14.29 15.25 5.16
C ALA A 231 15.17 14.01 4.94
N ARG A 232 16.11 13.70 5.85
CA ARG A 232 16.90 12.45 5.77
C ARG A 232 16.02 11.20 5.92
N CYS A 233 15.01 11.24 6.79
CA CYS A 233 14.08 10.14 6.98
C CYS A 233 13.13 10.00 5.79
N GLU A 234 12.54 11.11 5.35
CA GLU A 234 11.65 11.19 4.18
C GLU A 234 12.34 10.72 2.90
N ALA A 235 13.60 11.12 2.66
CA ALA A 235 14.34 10.71 1.48
C ALA A 235 14.52 9.20 1.37
N LYS A 236 14.71 8.49 2.49
CA LYS A 236 14.81 7.03 2.51
C LYS A 236 13.47 6.37 2.16
N ALA A 237 12.38 6.90 2.71
CA ALA A 237 11.02 6.45 2.40
C ALA A 237 10.67 6.69 0.91
N LEU A 238 11.01 7.86 0.36
CA LEU A 238 10.81 8.18 -1.07
C LEU A 238 11.57 7.22 -1.99
N LYS A 239 12.83 6.90 -1.64
CA LYS A 239 13.65 5.94 -2.39
C LYS A 239 13.06 4.53 -2.36
N LEU A 240 12.61 4.05 -1.19
CA LEU A 240 11.92 2.77 -1.09
C LEU A 240 10.63 2.80 -1.92
N GLY A 241 9.80 3.84 -1.77
CA GLY A 241 8.53 3.96 -2.49
C GLY A 241 8.72 3.92 -4.01
N ARG A 242 9.76 4.60 -4.53
CA ARG A 242 10.13 4.53 -5.94
C ARG A 242 10.60 3.12 -6.35
N HIS A 243 11.37 2.45 -5.49
CA HIS A 243 11.82 1.09 -5.76
C HIS A 243 10.63 0.12 -5.84
N LEU A 244 9.69 0.20 -4.89
CA LEU A 244 8.48 -0.62 -4.86
C LEU A 244 7.60 -0.36 -6.07
N ALA A 245 7.23 0.90 -6.33
CA ALA A 245 6.37 1.26 -7.45
C ALA A 245 6.96 0.79 -8.79
N VAL A 246 8.26 0.99 -9.02
CA VAL A 246 8.88 0.69 -10.33
C VAL A 246 9.27 -0.78 -10.49
N ASN A 247 9.71 -1.45 -9.42
CA ASN A 247 10.29 -2.79 -9.51
C ASN A 247 9.40 -3.92 -8.95
N ARG A 248 8.17 -3.63 -8.51
CA ARG A 248 7.23 -4.60 -7.88
C ARG A 248 7.18 -5.99 -8.52
N ALA A 249 7.20 -6.07 -9.86
CA ALA A 249 7.16 -7.34 -10.58
C ALA A 249 8.42 -8.22 -10.45
N ARG A 250 9.52 -7.68 -9.90
CA ARG A 250 10.80 -8.36 -9.72
C ARG A 250 11.12 -8.68 -8.26
N ILE A 251 10.34 -8.12 -7.32
CA ILE A 251 10.54 -8.31 -5.89
C ILE A 251 9.91 -9.64 -5.51
N ALA A 252 10.74 -10.57 -5.03
CA ALA A 252 10.33 -11.96 -4.83
C ALA A 252 9.76 -12.24 -3.43
N SER A 253 10.02 -11.39 -2.44
CA SER A 253 9.60 -11.63 -1.06
C SER A 253 9.59 -10.38 -0.19
N MET A 254 8.84 -10.43 0.92
CA MET A 254 8.83 -9.35 1.93
C MET A 254 10.21 -9.14 2.56
N ARG A 255 10.97 -10.23 2.74
CA ARG A 255 12.36 -10.17 3.20
C ARG A 255 13.23 -9.30 2.30
N GLU A 256 13.08 -9.38 0.98
CA GLU A 256 13.85 -8.56 0.05
C GLU A 256 13.56 -7.06 0.24
N VAL A 257 12.29 -6.70 0.44
CA VAL A 257 11.87 -5.33 0.73
C VAL A 257 12.44 -4.85 2.06
N ASN A 258 12.29 -5.64 3.12
CA ASN A 258 12.78 -5.28 4.45
C ASN A 258 14.31 -5.17 4.49
N THR A 259 15.05 -6.05 3.81
CA THR A 259 16.50 -5.92 3.66
C THR A 259 16.89 -4.65 2.90
N LEU A 260 16.14 -4.26 1.86
CA LEU A 260 16.39 -2.98 1.19
C LEU A 260 16.12 -1.80 2.12
N ALA A 261 15.04 -1.84 2.92
CA ALA A 261 14.72 -0.80 3.89
C ALA A 261 15.85 -0.64 4.93
N GLU A 262 16.39 -1.73 5.46
CA GLU A 262 17.55 -1.71 6.38
C GLU A 262 18.81 -1.13 5.73
N ARG A 263 19.07 -1.46 4.47
CA ARG A 263 20.23 -0.92 3.74
C ARG A 263 20.07 0.58 3.46
N LEU A 264 18.86 1.04 3.15
CA LEU A 264 18.56 2.47 3.02
C LEU A 264 18.70 3.20 4.36
N GLU A 265 18.23 2.58 5.45
CA GLU A 265 18.29 3.17 6.79
C GLU A 265 19.73 3.39 7.27
N THR A 266 20.59 2.40 7.04
CA THR A 266 22.02 2.43 7.39
C THR A 266 22.88 3.23 6.42
N GLY A 267 22.31 3.71 5.30
CA GLY A 267 23.04 4.43 4.26
C GLY A 267 23.96 3.56 3.39
N ALA A 268 23.84 2.24 3.47
CA ALA A 268 24.67 1.28 2.72
C ALA A 268 24.43 1.29 1.20
N VAL A 269 23.34 1.92 0.75
CA VAL A 269 22.93 2.06 -0.66
C VAL A 269 22.34 3.44 -0.99
N ALA A 270 22.73 4.46 -0.21
CA ALA A 270 22.19 5.82 -0.34
C ALA A 270 22.49 6.45 -1.70
#